data_AF-A0AAU9RGP0-F1
#
_entry.id   AF-A0AAU9RGP0-F1
#
_cell.length_a   1.000
_cell.length_b   1.000
_cell.length_c   1.000
_cell.angle_alpha   90.00
_cell.angle_beta   90.00
_cell.angle_gamma   90.00
#
_symmetry.space_group_name_H-M   'P 1'
#
loop_
_entity.id
_entity.type
_entity.pdbx_description
1 polymer ?
#
loop_
_entity_poly.entity_id
_entity_poly.type
_entity_poly.pdbx_seq_one_letter_code
_entity_poly.pdbx_strand_id
1 'polypeptide(L)'
;MVSEGLSEKRTHFVFSVDCRSRMEHPICSTYFGNCLAVCFVAADSKVLIGEEGVGMAVKAIGEALGRLKEGVLRGAEAWLSYGSSLSVQRERVFSLAGSPRFELYNVDFGWGRPTKVEVVSIAKSGAFSLSDSRDGSGGVEIGVVLKNSEIEAFSSLFADGLSKF
;
A
#
# COMPACT_ATOMS: atom_id res chain seq x y z
N MET A 1 3.58 17.71 19.51
CA MET A 1 3.94 16.76 18.44
C MET A 1 4.46 17.61 17.29
N VAL A 2 5.77 17.61 17.08
CA VAL A 2 6.44 18.55 16.15
C VAL A 2 5.93 18.27 14.74
N SER A 3 5.34 19.28 14.12
CA SER A 3 5.04 19.35 12.71
C SER A 3 6.36 19.26 11.92
N GLU A 4 6.76 18.05 11.53
CA GLU A 4 7.76 17.93 10.47
C GLU A 4 7.10 18.39 9.17
N GLY A 5 7.43 19.62 8.78
CA GLY A 5 6.93 20.26 7.57
C GLY A 5 7.17 19.42 6.32
N LEU A 6 6.18 19.48 5.44
CA LEU A 6 6.19 18.92 4.10
C LEU A 6 7.42 19.44 3.33
N SER A 7 8.39 18.56 3.10
CA SER A 7 9.58 18.83 2.31
C SER A 7 9.41 18.20 0.92
N GLU A 8 9.64 18.97 -0.15
CA GLU A 8 9.62 18.51 -1.56
C GLU A 8 10.55 17.32 -1.86
N LYS A 9 11.37 16.92 -0.88
CA LYS A 9 12.33 15.82 -0.96
C LYS A 9 11.79 14.48 -0.47
N ARG A 10 10.59 14.40 0.11
CA ARG A 10 10.04 13.15 0.65
C ARG A 10 9.09 12.45 -0.32
N THR A 11 9.17 11.13 -0.37
CA THR A 11 8.16 10.27 -1.00
C THR A 11 7.29 9.68 0.10
N HIS A 12 6.00 9.65 -0.17
CA HIS A 12 4.98 9.16 0.74
C HIS A 12 4.37 7.87 0.22
N PHE A 13 4.16 6.91 1.11
CA PHE A 13 3.41 5.69 0.82
C PHE A 13 2.27 5.54 1.82
N VAL A 14 1.06 5.35 1.32
CA VAL A 14 -0.17 5.32 2.11
C VAL A 14 -0.94 4.05 1.83
N PHE A 15 -1.29 3.32 2.87
CA PHE A 15 -2.10 2.10 2.73
C PHE A 15 -3.06 1.93 3.90
N SER A 16 -4.17 1.23 3.62
CA SER A 16 -5.17 0.93 4.64
C SER A 16 -4.79 -0.32 5.43
N VAL A 17 -5.17 -0.35 6.70
CA VAL A 17 -4.93 -1.46 7.63
C VAL A 17 -6.26 -1.90 8.23
N ASP A 18 -6.53 -3.20 8.21
CA ASP A 18 -7.70 -3.77 8.91
C ASP A 18 -7.52 -3.61 10.44
N CYS A 19 -8.41 -2.86 11.08
CA CYS A 19 -8.33 -2.61 12.51
C CYS A 19 -8.96 -3.71 13.36
N ARG A 20 -9.77 -4.63 12.80
CA ARG A 20 -10.63 -5.51 13.59
C ARG A 20 -9.90 -6.26 14.69
N SER A 21 -8.76 -6.87 14.36
CA SER A 21 -7.93 -7.62 15.32
C SER A 21 -6.92 -6.76 16.10
N ARG A 22 -6.90 -5.44 15.86
CA ARG A 22 -5.90 -4.49 16.41
C ARG A 22 -6.52 -3.49 17.39
N MET A 23 -7.84 -3.50 17.55
CA MET A 23 -8.53 -2.76 18.59
C MET A 23 -8.25 -3.38 19.96
N GLU A 24 -8.32 -2.57 21.03
CA GLU A 24 -8.22 -3.06 22.42
C GLU A 24 -9.26 -4.15 22.72
N HIS A 25 -10.45 -4.02 22.12
CA HIS A 25 -11.47 -5.05 22.07
C HIS A 25 -11.63 -5.50 20.62
N PRO A 26 -11.12 -6.69 20.24
CA PRO A 26 -11.19 -7.16 18.87
C PRO A 26 -12.62 -7.18 18.33
N ILE A 27 -12.79 -6.64 17.14
CA ILE A 27 -14.06 -6.62 16.43
C ILE A 27 -14.22 -7.95 15.68
N CYS A 28 -15.45 -8.46 15.64
CA CYS A 28 -15.77 -9.69 14.91
C CYS A 28 -15.33 -9.61 13.44
N SER A 29 -14.78 -10.71 12.90
CA SER A 29 -14.39 -10.81 11.49
C SER A 29 -15.58 -10.61 10.53
N THR A 30 -16.80 -10.92 10.98
CA THR A 30 -18.04 -10.73 10.21
C THR A 30 -18.69 -9.36 10.39
N TYR A 31 -18.02 -8.41 11.07
CA TYR A 31 -18.53 -7.04 11.21
C TYR A 31 -18.76 -6.40 9.83
N PHE A 32 -20.02 -6.00 9.61
CA PHE A 32 -20.46 -5.33 8.40
C PHE A 32 -20.28 -3.81 8.52
N GLY A 33 -19.23 -3.29 7.88
CA GLY A 33 -18.89 -1.88 7.89
C GLY A 33 -17.40 -1.63 7.66
N ASN A 34 -17.01 -0.36 7.67
CA ASN A 34 -15.60 0.04 7.56
C ASN A 34 -14.91 -0.07 8.91
N CYS A 35 -13.80 -0.80 8.95
CA CYS A 35 -12.93 -0.91 10.12
C CYS A 35 -11.48 -0.80 9.67
N LEU A 36 -11.12 0.37 9.15
CA LEU A 36 -9.83 0.63 8.52
C LEU A 36 -9.11 1.78 9.22
N ALA A 37 -7.80 1.63 9.37
CA ALA A 37 -6.89 2.73 9.69
C ALA A 37 -6.05 3.08 8.48
N VAL A 38 -5.55 4.31 8.44
CA VAL A 38 -4.63 4.76 7.41
C VAL A 38 -3.22 4.74 7.98
N CYS A 39 -2.32 4.00 7.32
CA CYS A 39 -0.90 4.01 7.63
C CYS A 39 -0.19 4.98 6.68
N PHE A 40 0.51 5.96 7.25
CA PHE A 40 1.30 6.94 6.52
C PHE A 40 2.79 6.63 6.70
N VAL A 41 3.48 6.44 5.59
CA VAL A 41 4.92 6.24 5.50
C VAL A 41 5.52 7.43 4.75
N ALA A 42 6.67 7.91 5.23
CA ALA A 42 7.45 8.94 4.55
C ALA A 42 8.92 8.56 4.59
N ALA A 43 9.61 8.72 3.47
CA ALA A 43 11.05 8.51 3.38
C ALA A 43 11.68 9.53 2.42
N ASP A 44 12.97 9.79 2.57
CA ASP A 44 13.69 10.69 1.67
C ASP A 44 13.81 10.08 0.26
N SER A 45 13.40 10.84 -0.75
CA SER A 45 13.34 10.35 -2.14
C SER A 45 14.72 9.98 -2.68
N LYS A 46 15.77 10.73 -2.31
CA LYS A 46 17.14 10.46 -2.77
C LYS A 46 17.69 9.18 -2.17
N VAL A 47 17.31 8.90 -0.93
CA VAL A 47 17.66 7.64 -0.25
C VAL A 47 16.93 6.47 -0.91
N LEU A 48 15.64 6.62 -1.24
CA LEU A 48 14.86 5.54 -1.86
C LEU A 48 15.35 5.13 -3.25
N ILE A 49 15.94 6.04 -4.03
CA ILE A 49 16.50 5.74 -5.36
C ILE A 49 17.96 5.27 -5.30
N GLY A 50 18.58 5.24 -4.11
CA GLY A 50 19.94 4.74 -3.91
C GLY A 50 20.00 3.21 -3.83
N GLU A 51 21.22 2.66 -3.74
CA GLU A 51 21.46 1.21 -3.69
C GLU A 51 20.73 0.51 -2.53
N GLU A 52 20.71 1.14 -1.35
CA GLU A 52 20.03 0.64 -0.15
C GLU A 52 18.53 1.01 -0.11
N GLY A 53 17.96 1.51 -1.21
CA GLY A 53 16.63 2.09 -1.27
C GLY A 53 15.51 1.15 -0.81
N VAL A 54 15.57 -0.12 -1.22
CA VAL A 54 14.58 -1.15 -0.82
C VAL A 54 14.65 -1.40 0.69
N GLY A 55 15.85 -1.55 1.26
CA GLY A 55 16.03 -1.74 2.71
C GLY A 55 15.50 -0.56 3.51
N MET A 56 15.72 0.66 3.01
CA MET A 56 15.19 1.88 3.63
C MET A 56 13.66 1.99 3.51
N ALA A 57 13.06 1.56 2.40
CA ALA A 57 11.62 1.47 2.25
C ALA A 57 11.01 0.46 3.25
N VAL A 58 11.62 -0.74 3.36
CA VAL A 58 11.21 -1.77 4.32
C VAL A 58 11.29 -1.25 5.76
N LYS A 59 12.39 -0.58 6.12
CA LYS A 59 12.55 0.04 7.44
C LYS A 59 11.46 1.07 7.72
N ALA A 60 11.20 1.99 6.79
CA ALA A 60 10.19 3.03 6.96
C ALA A 60 8.77 2.44 7.10
N ILE A 61 8.42 1.42 6.31
CA ILE A 61 7.15 0.69 6.43
C ILE A 61 7.07 -0.02 7.79
N GLY A 62 8.14 -0.70 8.21
CA GLY A 62 8.22 -1.41 9.49
C GLY A 62 8.04 -0.48 10.69
N GLU A 63 8.70 0.68 10.68
CA GLU A 63 8.53 1.72 11.70
C GLU A 63 7.09 2.25 11.74
N ALA A 64 6.47 2.47 10.56
CA ALA A 64 5.09 2.91 10.49
C ALA A 64 4.09 1.88 11.02
N LEU A 65 4.29 0.59 10.70
CA LEU A 65 3.52 -0.51 11.27
C LEU A 65 3.77 -0.68 12.78
N GLY A 66 5.00 -0.42 13.25
CA GLY A 66 5.37 -0.44 14.66
C GLY A 66 4.55 0.54 15.49
N ARG A 67 4.35 1.77 14.98
CA ARG A 67 3.52 2.80 15.64
C ARG A 67 2.07 2.38 15.83
N LEU A 68 1.52 1.51 14.97
CA LEU A 68 0.15 1.00 15.12
C LEU A 68 -0.03 0.15 16.38
N LYS A 69 1.06 -0.40 16.96
CA LYS A 69 1.02 -1.15 18.22
C LYS A 69 0.73 -0.27 19.43
N GLU A 70 0.97 1.04 19.31
CA GLU A 70 0.67 2.03 20.36
C GLU A 70 -0.82 2.46 20.34
N GLY A 71 -1.62 1.85 19.46
CA GLY A 71 -3.05 2.10 19.25
C GLY A 71 -3.33 2.33 17.76
N VAL A 72 -4.12 1.45 17.15
CA VAL A 72 -4.35 1.46 15.69
C VAL A 72 -5.08 2.72 15.19
N LEU A 73 -5.84 3.40 16.05
CA LEU A 73 -6.53 4.66 15.77
C LEU A 73 -5.85 5.88 16.39
N ARG A 74 -4.67 5.72 16.99
CA ARG A 74 -3.97 6.84 17.61
C ARG A 74 -3.56 7.86 16.53
N GLY A 75 -3.94 9.12 16.72
CA GLY A 75 -3.67 10.19 15.74
C GLY A 75 -4.69 10.26 14.60
N ALA A 76 -5.80 9.52 14.66
CA ALA A 76 -6.84 9.55 13.64
C ALA A 76 -7.46 10.95 13.43
N GLU A 77 -7.46 11.78 14.46
CA GLU A 77 -7.90 13.18 14.40
C GLU A 77 -7.12 14.02 13.39
N ALA A 78 -5.87 13.63 13.07
CA ALA A 78 -5.01 14.35 12.15
C ALA A 78 -5.08 13.81 10.70
N TRP A 79 -5.77 12.70 10.44
CA TRP A 79 -5.74 12.03 9.13
C TRP A 79 -6.28 12.92 8.00
N LEU A 80 -7.35 13.68 8.24
CA LEU A 80 -7.93 14.58 7.23
C LEU A 80 -6.96 15.71 6.87
N SER A 81 -6.29 16.30 7.87
CA SER A 81 -5.26 17.33 7.66
C SER A 81 -4.08 16.77 6.88
N TYR A 82 -3.62 15.56 7.24
CA TYR A 82 -2.49 14.91 6.58
C TYR A 82 -2.84 14.52 5.14
N GLY A 83 -4.01 13.91 4.91
CA GLY A 83 -4.49 13.56 3.58
C GLY A 83 -4.67 14.79 2.68
N SER A 84 -5.20 15.89 3.21
CA SER A 84 -5.28 17.16 2.47
C SER A 84 -3.90 17.66 2.07
N SER A 85 -2.92 17.57 2.96
CA SER A 85 -1.54 17.98 2.67
C SER A 85 -0.88 17.12 1.59
N LEU A 86 -1.08 15.80 1.64
CA LEU A 86 -0.57 14.87 0.62
C LEU A 86 -1.24 15.10 -0.75
N SER A 87 -2.49 15.54 -0.78
CA SER A 87 -3.20 15.82 -2.03
C SER A 87 -2.55 16.94 -2.86
N VAL A 88 -1.71 17.77 -2.24
CA VAL A 88 -0.92 18.83 -2.89
C VAL A 88 0.35 18.27 -3.55
N GLN A 89 0.85 17.10 -3.14
CA GLN A 89 2.07 16.45 -3.65
C GLN A 89 1.80 15.14 -4.39
N ARG A 90 0.78 15.11 -5.27
CA ARG A 90 0.32 13.87 -5.91
C ARG A 90 1.43 13.06 -6.60
N GLU A 91 2.42 13.72 -7.17
CA GLU A 91 3.52 13.07 -7.91
C GLU A 91 4.46 12.24 -7.01
N ARG A 92 4.42 12.42 -5.69
CA ARG A 92 5.28 11.73 -4.72
C ARG A 92 4.50 10.91 -3.70
N VAL A 93 3.20 10.69 -3.95
CA VAL A 93 2.32 9.94 -3.08
C VAL A 93 1.91 8.65 -3.78
N PHE A 94 2.37 7.53 -3.25
CA PHE A 94 1.98 6.21 -3.69
C PHE A 94 0.93 5.66 -2.73
N SER A 95 -0.09 5.01 -3.29
CA SER A 95 -1.11 4.36 -2.48
C SER A 95 -1.40 2.95 -2.94
N LEU A 96 -1.82 2.11 -2.00
CA LEU A 96 -2.09 0.70 -2.23
C LEU A 96 -3.59 0.41 -2.18
N ALA A 97 -4.09 -0.31 -3.17
CA ALA A 97 -5.43 -0.90 -3.20
C ALA A 97 -5.37 -2.42 -3.04
N GLY A 98 -6.28 -2.99 -2.25
CA GLY A 98 -6.38 -4.44 -2.06
C GLY A 98 -5.49 -5.00 -0.95
N SER A 99 -5.52 -6.31 -0.82
CA SER A 99 -4.76 -7.10 0.15
C SER A 99 -4.72 -8.55 -0.33
N PRO A 100 -3.57 -9.25 -0.26
CA PRO A 100 -3.51 -10.68 -0.53
C PRO A 100 -4.41 -11.52 0.39
N ARG A 101 -4.80 -10.99 1.55
CA ARG A 101 -5.71 -11.66 2.49
C ARG A 101 -7.17 -11.67 2.07
N PHE A 102 -7.52 -10.99 0.97
CA PHE A 102 -8.88 -11.04 0.43
C PHE A 102 -9.12 -12.29 -0.41
N GLU A 103 -8.06 -12.99 -0.83
CA GLU A 103 -8.13 -14.29 -1.51
C GLU A 103 -9.12 -14.30 -2.67
N LEU A 104 -9.05 -13.29 -3.55
CA LEU A 104 -10.04 -13.07 -4.59
C LEU A 104 -10.07 -14.21 -5.61
N TYR A 105 -8.95 -14.92 -5.79
CA TYR A 105 -8.92 -16.11 -6.64
C TYR A 105 -9.61 -17.34 -6.02
N ASN A 106 -10.04 -17.30 -4.76
CA ASN A 106 -10.80 -18.38 -4.11
C ASN A 106 -12.32 -18.28 -4.36
N VAL A 107 -12.79 -17.22 -5.02
CA VAL A 107 -14.21 -17.04 -5.34
C VAL A 107 -14.62 -17.98 -6.47
N ASP A 108 -15.55 -18.90 -6.18
CA ASP A 108 -16.11 -19.83 -7.17
C ASP A 108 -17.65 -19.75 -7.17
N PHE A 109 -18.22 -19.39 -8.31
CA PHE A 109 -19.66 -19.30 -8.52
C PHE A 109 -20.28 -20.59 -9.10
N GLY A 110 -19.49 -21.67 -9.25
CA GLY A 110 -19.86 -22.94 -9.87
C GLY A 110 -19.25 -23.17 -11.25
N TRP A 111 -18.42 -22.25 -11.74
CA TRP A 111 -17.72 -22.34 -13.03
C TRP A 111 -16.20 -22.45 -12.87
N GLY A 112 -15.72 -22.61 -11.64
CA GLY A 112 -14.32 -22.63 -11.29
C GLY A 112 -13.81 -21.25 -10.86
N ARG A 113 -12.58 -21.26 -10.34
CA ARG A 113 -11.87 -20.07 -9.84
C ARG A 113 -11.59 -19.05 -10.96
N PRO A 114 -11.45 -17.75 -10.64
CA PRO A 114 -11.19 -16.72 -11.63
C PRO A 114 -9.90 -16.98 -12.40
N THR A 115 -9.87 -16.60 -13.67
CA THR A 115 -8.63 -16.65 -14.47
C THR A 115 -7.75 -15.45 -14.20
N LYS A 116 -8.34 -14.27 -13.98
CA LYS A 116 -7.65 -13.02 -13.67
C LYS A 116 -8.53 -12.16 -12.75
N VAL A 117 -7.90 -11.44 -11.84
CA VAL A 117 -8.52 -10.42 -10.99
C VAL A 117 -7.86 -9.08 -11.31
N GLU A 118 -8.67 -8.04 -11.54
CA GLU A 118 -8.19 -6.68 -11.84
C GLU A 118 -8.93 -5.64 -10.98
N VAL A 119 -8.17 -4.72 -10.38
CA VAL A 119 -8.72 -3.61 -9.59
C VAL A 119 -8.81 -2.37 -10.46
N VAL A 120 -9.85 -2.29 -11.30
CA VAL A 120 -9.98 -1.24 -12.33
C VAL A 120 -10.00 0.20 -11.79
N SER A 121 -10.39 0.39 -10.53
CA SER A 121 -10.46 1.73 -9.90
C SER A 121 -9.09 2.38 -9.74
N ILE A 122 -8.00 1.61 -9.79
CA ILE A 122 -6.64 2.14 -9.67
C ILE A 122 -6.26 3.08 -10.82
N ALA A 123 -6.86 2.90 -12.00
CA ALA A 123 -6.66 3.80 -13.14
C ALA A 123 -7.10 5.25 -12.83
N LYS A 124 -8.12 5.42 -11.99
CA LYS A 124 -8.61 6.74 -11.56
C LYS A 124 -7.86 7.26 -10.33
N SER A 125 -7.55 6.39 -9.37
CA SER A 125 -6.93 6.82 -8.12
C SER A 125 -5.41 7.03 -8.22
N GLY A 126 -4.74 6.44 -9.22
CA GLY A 126 -3.29 6.41 -9.31
C GLY A 126 -2.63 5.47 -8.28
N ALA A 127 -3.43 4.65 -7.59
CA ALA A 127 -2.91 3.59 -6.72
C ALA A 127 -2.27 2.47 -7.56
N PHE A 128 -1.50 1.62 -6.92
CA PHE A 128 -1.24 0.27 -7.43
C PHE A 128 -2.04 -0.74 -6.61
N SER A 129 -2.34 -1.90 -7.17
CA SER A 129 -3.05 -2.98 -6.47
C SER A 129 -2.10 -4.06 -5.98
N LEU A 130 -2.50 -4.74 -4.91
CA LEU A 130 -1.86 -5.94 -4.41
C LEU A 130 -2.92 -6.99 -4.09
N SER A 131 -2.80 -8.18 -4.68
CA SER A 131 -3.70 -9.31 -4.45
C SER A 131 -2.94 -10.62 -4.28
N ASP A 132 -3.66 -11.66 -3.89
CA ASP A 132 -3.20 -13.03 -3.95
C ASP A 132 -2.87 -13.43 -5.39
N SER A 133 -1.98 -14.42 -5.52
CA SER A 133 -1.68 -15.08 -6.79
C SER A 133 -2.65 -16.22 -7.04
N ARG A 134 -2.99 -16.44 -8.30
CA ARG A 134 -3.90 -17.52 -8.70
C ARG A 134 -3.36 -18.92 -8.39
N ASP A 135 -2.06 -19.12 -8.58
CA ASP A 135 -1.40 -20.42 -8.49
C ASP A 135 -1.34 -21.00 -7.06
N GLY A 136 -1.62 -20.17 -6.05
CA GLY A 136 -1.59 -20.58 -4.65
C GLY A 136 -0.19 -20.88 -4.12
N SER A 137 0.87 -20.47 -4.83
CA SER A 137 2.26 -20.75 -4.46
C SER A 137 2.80 -19.80 -3.37
N GLY A 138 1.95 -18.94 -2.82
CA GLY A 138 2.33 -17.88 -1.89
C GLY A 138 2.83 -16.60 -2.58
N GLY A 139 2.74 -16.54 -3.91
CA GLY A 139 3.03 -15.33 -4.68
C GLY A 139 1.99 -14.22 -4.47
N VAL A 140 2.33 -13.02 -4.92
CA VAL A 140 1.42 -11.86 -4.96
C VAL A 140 1.34 -11.31 -6.38
N GLU A 141 0.18 -10.79 -6.75
CA GLU A 141 0.01 -10.04 -8.00
C GLU A 141 0.02 -8.54 -7.69
N ILE A 142 0.84 -7.78 -8.43
CA ILE A 142 0.91 -6.32 -8.36
C ILE A 142 0.31 -5.75 -9.65
N GLY A 143 -0.77 -4.99 -9.53
CA GLY A 143 -1.38 -4.29 -10.65
C GLY A 143 -0.96 -2.83 -10.69
N VAL A 144 -0.51 -2.35 -11.84
CA VAL A 144 -0.12 -0.95 -12.06
C VAL A 144 -0.79 -0.41 -13.32
N VAL A 145 -1.15 0.87 -13.30
CA VAL A 145 -1.65 1.60 -14.47
C VAL A 145 -0.76 2.82 -14.65
N LEU A 146 0.09 2.79 -15.68
CA LEU A 146 1.08 3.83 -15.99
C LEU A 146 0.95 4.25 -17.45
N LYS A 147 1.53 5.39 -17.82
CA LYS A 147 1.63 5.75 -19.25
C LYS A 147 2.56 4.79 -19.97
N ASN A 148 2.39 4.66 -21.28
CA ASN A 148 3.26 3.81 -22.11
C ASN A 148 4.75 4.15 -21.96
N SER A 149 5.10 5.43 -21.83
CA SER A 149 6.50 5.85 -21.62
C SER A 149 7.07 5.45 -20.25
N GLU A 150 6.20 5.19 -19.26
CA GLU A 150 6.58 4.90 -17.87
C GLU A 150 6.59 3.38 -17.62
N ILE A 151 5.68 2.63 -18.25
CA ILE A 151 5.55 1.18 -18.02
C ILE A 151 6.80 0.41 -18.47
N GLU A 152 7.43 0.78 -19.59
CA GLU A 152 8.65 0.13 -20.06
C GLU A 152 9.80 0.29 -19.07
N ALA A 153 10.00 1.51 -18.55
CA ALA A 153 10.99 1.80 -17.54
C ALA A 153 10.68 1.06 -16.22
N PHE A 154 9.41 1.06 -15.79
CA PHE A 154 8.98 0.33 -14.60
C PHE A 154 9.26 -1.17 -14.72
N SER A 155 8.87 -1.79 -15.84
CA SER A 155 9.08 -3.21 -16.08
C SER A 155 10.55 -3.60 -16.07
N SER A 156 11.42 -2.80 -16.70
CA SER A 156 12.88 -3.02 -16.66
C SER A 156 13.40 -2.94 -15.23
N LEU A 157 13.10 -1.85 -14.51
CA LEU A 157 13.57 -1.64 -13.14
C LEU A 157 13.09 -2.73 -12.17
N PHE A 158 11.83 -3.17 -12.32
CA PHE A 158 11.25 -4.22 -11.50
C PHE A 158 11.93 -5.58 -11.75
N ALA A 159 12.16 -5.96 -13.01
CA ALA A 159 12.85 -7.19 -13.37
C ALA A 159 14.33 -7.17 -12.91
N ASP A 160 15.03 -6.06 -13.17
CA ASP A 160 16.43 -5.88 -12.77
C ASP A 160 16.56 -5.94 -11.24
N GLY A 161 15.64 -5.33 -10.51
CA GLY A 161 15.60 -5.36 -9.06
C GLY A 161 15.43 -6.76 -8.49
N LEU A 162 14.52 -7.57 -9.07
CA LEU A 162 14.29 -8.95 -8.63
C LEU A 162 15.48 -9.86 -8.91
N SER A 163 16.21 -9.64 -10.01
CA SER A 163 17.39 -10.46 -10.37
C SER A 163 18.58 -10.33 -9.40
N LYS A 164 18.55 -9.32 -8.51
CA LYS A 164 19.59 -9.03 -7.53
C LYS A 164 19.40 -9.74 -6.18
N PHE A 165 18.29 -10.45 -6.00
CA PHE A 165 17.99 -11.30 -4.84
C PHE A 165 18.14 -12.77 -5.21
#